data_AF-A0A918UQM5-F1
#
_entry.id   AF-A0A918UQM5-F1
#
_cell.length_a   1.000
_cell.length_b   1.000
_cell.length_c   1.000
_cell.angle_alpha   90.00
_cell.angle_beta   90.00
_cell.angle_gamma   90.00
#
_symmetry.space_group_name_H-M   'P 1'
#
loop_
_entity.id
_entity.type
_entity.pdbx_description
1 polymer ?
#
loop_
_entity_poly.entity_id
_entity_poly.type
_entity_poly.pdbx_seq_one_letter_code
_entity_poly.pdbx_strand_id
1 'polypeptide(L)'
;MLVNPRNGRPYRRLVDAQRALGLPCWICGHNIPTTVDRQRHPLAFTLDHLVPLSRGGDLLAPANARSAHRRCNSARGNRTTPRPPQRASRRW
;
A
#
# COMPACT_ATOMS: atom_id res chain seq x y z
N MET A 1 -8.09 23.00 -13.65
CA MET A 1 -6.93 22.08 -13.48
C MET A 1 -7.23 21.17 -12.29
N LEU A 2 -7.53 19.89 -12.51
CA LEU A 2 -7.80 18.94 -11.42
C LEU A 2 -6.49 18.69 -10.66
N VAL A 3 -6.29 19.40 -9.56
CA VAL A 3 -5.18 19.14 -8.63
C VAL A 3 -5.31 17.69 -8.20
N ASN A 4 -4.39 16.83 -8.62
CA ASN A 4 -4.42 15.42 -8.25
C ASN A 4 -4.45 15.35 -6.71
N PRO A 5 -5.55 14.88 -6.09
CA PRO A 5 -5.73 14.96 -4.64
C PRO A 5 -4.67 14.11 -3.88
N ARG A 6 -3.93 13.25 -4.59
CA ARG A 6 -2.80 12.47 -4.10
C ARG A 6 -1.50 13.28 -3.92
N ASN A 7 -1.43 14.53 -4.38
CA ASN A 7 -0.23 15.36 -4.27
C ASN A 7 -0.27 16.36 -3.10
N GLY A 8 -1.36 16.38 -2.34
CA GLY A 8 -1.55 17.32 -1.22
C GLY A 8 -0.79 16.94 0.06
N ARG A 9 -0.53 17.95 0.91
CA ARG A 9 -0.07 17.77 2.30
C ARG A 9 -0.89 16.74 3.10
N PRO A 10 -2.24 16.70 3.05
CA PRO A 10 -3.00 15.73 3.84
C PRO A 10 -2.70 14.28 3.42
N TYR A 11 -2.52 14.02 2.12
CA TYR A 11 -2.15 12.70 1.64
C TYR A 11 -0.77 12.26 2.15
N ARG A 12 0.23 13.16 2.10
CA ARG A 12 1.57 12.88 2.63
C ARG A 12 1.54 12.56 4.12
N ARG A 13 0.75 13.32 4.91
CA ARG A 13 0.55 13.03 6.34
C ARG A 13 -0.04 11.64 6.58
N LEU A 14 -1.03 11.23 5.77
CA LEU A 14 -1.60 9.88 5.85
C LEU A 14 -0.56 8.81 5.52
N VAL A 15 0.23 9.01 4.47
CA VAL A 15 1.32 8.10 4.09
C VAL A 15 2.33 7.95 5.22
N ASP A 16 2.76 9.06 5.82
CA ASP A 16 3.74 9.05 6.92
C ASP A 16 3.15 8.43 8.19
N ALA A 17 1.90 8.74 8.54
CA ALA A 17 1.21 8.15 9.68
C ALA A 17 1.06 6.63 9.53
N GLN A 18 0.62 6.15 8.36
CA GLN A 18 0.50 4.72 8.08
C GLN A 18 1.86 4.02 8.11
N ARG A 19 2.91 4.67 7.59
CA ARG A 19 4.28 4.14 7.61
C ARG A 19 4.81 4.03 9.04
N ALA A 20 4.51 5.01 9.90
CA ALA A 20 4.94 5.04 11.29
C ALA A 20 4.34 3.90 12.13
N LEU A 21 3.18 3.35 11.74
CA LEU A 21 2.58 2.19 12.41
C LEU A 21 3.43 0.91 12.26
N GLY A 22 4.36 0.85 11.30
CA GLY A 22 5.24 -0.31 11.13
C GLY A 22 4.53 -1.62 10.77
N LEU A 23 3.29 -1.54 10.28
CA LEU A 23 2.48 -2.72 10.00
C LEU A 23 3.03 -3.55 8.83
N PRO A 24 2.87 -4.89 8.88
CA PRO A 24 3.24 -5.75 7.76
C PRO A 24 2.37 -5.48 6.53
N CYS A 25 2.83 -5.95 5.38
CA CYS A 25 2.09 -5.85 4.13
C CYS A 25 0.76 -6.60 4.26
N TRP A 26 -0.36 -5.88 4.15
CA TRP A 26 -1.70 -6.49 4.33
C TRP A 26 -2.09 -7.48 3.22
N ILE A 27 -1.39 -7.45 2.08
CA ILE A 27 -1.62 -8.34 0.94
C ILE A 27 -0.88 -9.68 1.11
N CYS A 28 0.41 -9.63 1.44
CA CYS A 28 1.25 -10.83 1.52
C CYS A 28 1.62 -11.25 2.95
N GLY A 29 1.29 -10.45 3.96
CA GLY A 29 1.59 -10.69 5.38
C GLY A 29 3.04 -10.45 5.81
N HIS A 30 3.96 -10.14 4.89
CA HIS A 30 5.38 -10.00 5.23
C HIS A 30 5.70 -8.56 5.67
N ASN A 31 6.70 -8.43 6.55
CA ASN A 31 7.19 -7.12 7.01
C ASN A 31 7.69 -6.25 5.84
N ILE A 32 7.53 -4.94 5.99
CA ILE A 32 8.01 -3.97 5.00
C ILE A 32 9.37 -3.47 5.46
N PRO A 33 10.46 -3.76 4.72
CA PRO A 33 11.79 -3.30 5.10
C PRO A 33 11.87 -1.77 5.04
N THR A 34 12.48 -1.17 6.06
CA THR A 34 12.66 0.29 6.17
C THR A 34 13.99 0.77 5.59
N THR A 35 14.94 -0.15 5.39
CA THR A 35 16.31 0.10 4.91
C THR A 35 16.44 0.13 3.40
N VAL A 36 15.41 -0.29 2.65
CA VAL A 36 15.44 -0.34 1.19
C VAL A 36 15.11 1.01 0.57
N ASP A 37 15.54 1.21 -0.68
CA ASP A 37 15.19 2.38 -1.48
C ASP A 37 13.66 2.54 -1.57
N ARG A 38 13.15 3.64 -0.98
CA ARG A 38 11.71 3.91 -0.88
C ARG A 38 11.04 4.13 -2.24
N GLN A 39 11.77 4.52 -3.26
CA GLN A 39 11.26 4.97 -4.57
C GLN A 39 11.37 3.90 -5.66
N ARG A 40 12.37 3.02 -5.58
CA ARG A 40 12.65 2.02 -6.62
C ARG A 40 12.49 0.59 -6.13
N HIS A 41 12.66 0.32 -4.84
CA HIS A 41 12.68 -1.07 -4.36
C HIS A 41 11.29 -1.73 -4.46
N PRO A 42 11.18 -2.98 -4.94
CA PRO A 42 9.91 -3.70 -5.03
C PRO A 42 9.23 -3.94 -3.68
N LEU A 43 10.02 -4.10 -2.61
CA LEU A 43 9.54 -4.28 -1.23
C LEU A 43 9.45 -2.96 -0.46
N ALA A 44 9.61 -1.81 -1.12
CA ALA A 44 9.41 -0.53 -0.46
C ALA A 44 7.96 -0.35 -0.02
N PHE A 45 7.77 0.39 1.07
CA PHE A 45 6.46 0.81 1.54
C PHE A 45 5.69 1.61 0.49
N THR A 46 4.44 1.25 0.28
CA THR A 46 3.44 2.04 -0.43
C THR A 46 2.13 2.08 0.36
N LEU A 47 1.43 3.21 0.25
CA LEU A 47 0.07 3.34 0.75
C LEU A 47 -0.88 2.71 -0.26
N ASP A 48 -1.69 1.77 0.19
CA ASP A 48 -2.73 1.14 -0.61
C ASP A 48 -4.11 1.46 -0.02
N HIS A 49 -5.12 1.59 -0.88
CA HIS A 49 -6.49 1.89 -0.48
C HIS A 49 -7.31 0.60 -0.51
N LEU A 50 -7.89 0.21 0.63
CA LEU A 50 -8.71 -1.00 0.73
C LEU A 50 -9.88 -0.96 -0.27
N VAL A 51 -10.61 0.14 -0.27
CA VAL A 51 -11.66 0.50 -1.23
C VAL A 51 -11.06 1.49 -2.24
N PRO A 52 -11.02 1.15 -3.54
CA PRO A 52 -10.55 2.07 -4.57
C PRO A 52 -11.39 3.36 -4.61
N LEU A 53 -10.75 4.49 -4.92
CA LEU A 53 -11.44 5.78 -5.07
C LEU A 53 -12.56 5.74 -6.11
N SER A 54 -12.37 4.95 -7.18
CA SER A 54 -13.36 4.74 -8.23
C SER A 54 -14.63 4.05 -7.75
N ARG A 55 -14.64 3.48 -6.54
CA ARG A 55 -15.79 2.84 -5.90
C ARG A 55 -16.27 3.62 -4.67
N GLY A 56 -15.92 4.89 -4.55
CA GLY A 56 -16.33 5.75 -3.43
C GLY A 56 -15.46 5.62 -2.17
N GLY A 57 -14.28 5.00 -2.26
CA GLY A 57 -13.32 4.99 -1.16
C GLY A 57 -12.80 6.39 -0.86
N ASP A 58 -12.72 6.75 0.41
CA ASP A 58 -12.12 8.02 0.83
C ASP A 58 -10.59 7.94 0.72
N LEU A 59 -10.01 8.94 0.05
CA LEU A 59 -8.57 9.06 -0.15
C LEU A 59 -7.80 9.30 1.14
N LEU A 60 -8.41 10.04 2.08
CA LEU A 60 -7.77 10.56 3.28
C LEU A 60 -8.16 9.78 4.54
N ALA A 61 -9.11 8.86 4.46
CA ALA A 61 -9.54 8.05 5.59
C ALA A 61 -8.46 7.04 6.02
N PRO A 62 -7.96 7.11 7.28
CA PRO A 62 -7.03 6.12 7.81
C PRO A 62 -7.60 4.70 7.83
N ALA A 63 -8.92 4.56 8.00
CA ALA A 63 -9.59 3.27 7.93
C ALA A 63 -9.46 2.60 6.54
N ASN A 64 -9.33 3.40 5.48
CA ASN A 64 -9.14 2.92 4.11
C ASN A 64 -7.65 2.74 3.74
N ALA A 65 -6.73 3.29 4.54
CA ALA A 65 -5.30 3.18 4.34
C ALA A 65 -4.76 1.83 4.81
N ARG A 66 -3.92 1.20 3.97
CA ARG A 66 -3.21 -0.04 4.32
C ARG A 66 -1.76 0.01 3.89
N SER A 67 -0.92 -0.68 4.65
CA SER A 67 0.52 -0.81 4.39
C SER A 67 0.76 -1.93 3.38
N ALA A 68 1.34 -1.63 2.22
CA ALA A 68 1.66 -2.63 1.20
C ALA A 68 3.09 -2.47 0.68
N HIS A 69 3.63 -3.54 0.09
CA HIS A 69 4.84 -3.42 -0.74
C HIS A 69 4.49 -2.81 -2.10
N ARG A 70 5.41 -2.07 -2.71
CA ARG A 70 5.27 -1.57 -4.10
C ARG A 70 4.86 -2.66 -5.08
N ARG A 71 5.54 -3.82 -5.05
CA ARG A 71 5.24 -4.95 -5.93
C ARG A 71 3.84 -5.52 -5.69
N CYS A 72 3.46 -5.71 -4.42
CA CYS A 72 2.16 -6.26 -4.07
C CYS A 72 1.02 -5.32 -4.46
N ASN A 73 1.17 -4.03 -4.16
CA ASN A 73 0.21 -3.00 -4.53
C ASN A 73 0.07 -2.91 -6.07
N SER A 74 1.19 -2.85 -6.80
CA SER A 74 1.18 -2.84 -8.26
C SER A 74 0.54 -4.10 -8.87
N ALA A 75 0.73 -5.27 -8.27
CA ALA A 75 0.12 -6.52 -8.73
C ALA A 75 -1.38 -6.62 -8.42
N ARG A 76 -1.84 -5.99 -7.32
CA ARG A 76 -3.26 -5.88 -6.96
C ARG A 76 -4.00 -5.03 -8.00
N GLY A 77 -3.46 -3.86 -8.33
CA GLY A 77 -4.11 -2.90 -9.22
C GLY A 77 -5.48 -2.47 -8.68
N ASN A 78 -6.47 -2.29 -9.56
CA ASN A 78 -7.82 -1.85 -9.17
C ASN A 78 -8.74 -2.99 -8.66
N ARG A 79 -8.17 -4.12 -8.24
CA ARG A 79 -8.93 -5.28 -7.73
C ARG A 79 -9.17 -5.14 -6.23
N THR A 80 -10.41 -5.33 -5.79
CA THR A 80 -10.76 -5.24 -4.36
C THR A 80 -10.28 -6.44 -3.55
N THR A 81 -10.12 -7.61 -4.17
CA THR A 81 -9.66 -8.83 -3.50
C THR A 81 -8.14 -8.89 -3.44
N PRO A 82 -7.52 -8.92 -2.24
CA PRO A 82 -6.12 -9.32 -2.13
C PRO A 82 -6.01 -10.77 -2.60
N ARG A 83 -5.10 -11.04 -3.54
CA ARG A 83 -4.72 -12.43 -3.83
C ARG A 83 -4.08 -12.96 -2.54
N PRO A 84 -4.53 -14.09 -1.97
CA PRO A 84 -3.88 -14.66 -0.81
C PRO A 84 -2.39 -14.81 -1.09
N PRO A 85 -1.51 -14.66 -0.07
CA PRO A 85 -0.09 -14.86 -0.26
C PRO A 85 0.10 -16.21 -0.94
N GLN A 86 0.66 -16.18 -2.15
CA GLN A 86 1.16 -17.40 -2.74
C GLN A 86 2.29 -17.84 -1.82
N ARG A 87 1.99 -18.75 -0.89
CA ARG A 87 3.00 -19.51 -0.16
C ARG A 87 3.90 -20.03 -1.27
N ALA A 88 5.12 -19.52 -1.37
CA ALA A 88 6.09 -20.06 -2.28
C ALA A 88 6.36 -21.48 -1.78
N SER A 89 5.64 -22.45 -2.32
CA SER A 89 5.84 -23.87 -2.10
C SER A 89 7.11 -24.28 -2.86
N ARG A 90 8.24 -23.66 -2.56
CA ARG A 90 9.53 -24.20 -2.94
C ARG A 90 9.94 -25.11 -1.80
N ARG A 91 9.55 -26.38 -1.91
CA ARG A 91 10.24 -27.47 -1.24
C ARG A 91 11.59 -27.58 -1.97
N TRP A 92 12.67 -27.27 -1.26
CA TRP A 92 14.01 -27.73 -1.61
C TRP A 92 14.13 -29.19 -1.21
#